data_AF-A0A9X4PEK0-F1
#
_entry.id   AF-A0A9X4PEK0-F1
#
_cell.length_a   1.000
_cell.length_b   1.000
_cell.length_c   1.000
_cell.angle_alpha   90.00
_cell.angle_beta   90.00
_cell.angle_gamma   90.00
#
_symmetry.space_group_name_H-M   'P 1'
#
loop_
_entity.id
_entity.type
_entity.pdbx_description
1 polymer ?
#
loop_
_entity_poly.entity_id
_entity_poly.type
_entity_poly.pdbx_seq_one_letter_code
_entity_poly.pdbx_strand_id
1 'polypeptide(L)'
;MKKRGFYWFGLSLLLLLTACSSHQPNLVRTHKPILNVVAALDPVLDIQLNSESFSIKNKSDNPLTVSYAVTWYDKQGVTQLFAQQQTEQQAIIQLDGKQHLRLPLTKPTAQSVNYRLFIDTPQ
;
A
#
# COMPACT_ATOMS: atom_id res chain seq x y z
N MET A 1 34.57 -19.17 57.68
CA MET A 1 35.10 -19.24 56.30
C MET A 1 34.20 -20.14 55.45
N LYS A 2 34.12 -19.88 54.12
CA LYS A 2 33.34 -20.55 53.04
C LYS A 2 31.88 -20.07 52.88
N LYS A 3 31.63 -19.02 52.08
CA LYS A 3 31.38 -18.95 50.60
C LYS A 3 29.99 -19.50 50.23
N ARG A 4 28.98 -18.62 50.10
CA ARG A 4 28.44 -18.02 48.85
C ARG A 4 27.78 -19.04 47.90
N GLY A 5 26.46 -18.90 47.74
CA GLY A 5 25.65 -19.53 46.69
C GLY A 5 24.55 -18.58 46.24
N PHE A 6 24.94 -17.38 45.79
CA PHE A 6 24.07 -16.34 45.25
C PHE A 6 23.80 -16.65 43.77
N TYR A 7 22.87 -17.56 43.48
CA TYR A 7 22.44 -17.84 42.11
C TYR A 7 20.95 -18.18 42.07
N TRP A 8 20.10 -17.22 42.42
CA TRP A 8 18.65 -17.32 42.23
C TRP A 8 18.05 -15.97 41.82
N PHE A 9 18.72 -15.26 40.91
CA PHE A 9 18.23 -13.98 40.39
C PHE A 9 18.54 -13.78 38.90
N GLY A 10 18.73 -14.87 38.15
CA GLY A 10 19.20 -14.82 36.76
C GLY A 10 18.28 -15.48 35.72
N LEU A 11 17.12 -16.04 36.10
CA LEU A 11 16.30 -16.83 35.17
C LEU A 11 14.96 -16.19 34.78
N SER A 12 14.62 -15.01 35.31
CA SER A 12 13.29 -14.42 35.07
C SER A 12 13.22 -13.39 33.94
N LEU A 13 14.34 -13.01 33.33
CA LEU A 13 14.36 -11.95 32.30
C LEU A 13 14.14 -12.46 30.86
N LEU A 14 14.08 -13.78 30.64
CA LEU A 14 13.94 -14.39 29.31
C LEU A 14 12.47 -14.56 28.86
N LEU A 15 11.49 -14.33 29.74
CA LEU A 15 10.06 -14.54 29.45
C LEU A 15 9.34 -13.31 28.86
N LEU A 16 10.05 -12.20 28.63
CA LEU A 16 9.49 -10.97 28.07
C LEU A 16 9.73 -10.80 26.55
N LEU A 17 10.32 -11.80 25.87
CA LEU A 17 10.50 -11.80 24.42
C LEU A 17 9.32 -12.44 23.66
N THR A 18 8.07 -12.18 24.06
CA THR A 18 6.96 -12.34 23.12
C THR A 18 7.03 -11.18 22.13
N ALA A 19 7.92 -11.34 21.14
CA ALA A 19 7.95 -10.47 19.98
C ALA A 19 6.54 -10.45 19.40
N CYS A 20 5.95 -9.25 19.36
CA CYS A 20 4.75 -8.97 18.60
C CYS A 20 5.11 -9.24 17.13
N SER A 21 5.01 -10.48 16.68
CA SER A 21 5.08 -10.81 15.26
C SER A 21 3.79 -10.28 14.66
N SER A 22 3.81 -9.01 14.25
CA SER A 22 2.73 -8.44 13.47
C SER A 22 2.68 -9.25 12.18
N HIS A 23 1.68 -10.12 12.06
CA HIS A 23 1.42 -10.86 10.84
C HIS A 23 1.10 -9.86 9.72
N GLN A 24 2.13 -9.41 9.02
CA GLN A 24 1.96 -8.61 7.81
C GLN A 24 1.61 -9.58 6.68
N PRO A 25 0.46 -9.40 6.01
CA PRO A 25 0.05 -10.29 4.93
C PRO A 25 1.12 -10.27 3.83
N ASN A 26 1.48 -11.45 3.33
CA ASN A 26 2.40 -11.57 2.19
C ASN A 26 1.74 -10.98 0.94
N LEU A 27 2.03 -9.72 0.67
CA LEU A 27 1.46 -8.93 -0.42
C LEU A 27 1.68 -9.58 -1.80
N VAL A 28 2.77 -10.35 -1.97
CA VAL A 28 3.19 -10.99 -3.23
C VAL A 28 2.20 -12.08 -3.67
N ARG A 29 1.48 -12.70 -2.73
CA ARG A 29 0.50 -13.77 -3.04
C ARG A 29 -0.95 -13.33 -2.87
N THR A 30 -1.20 -12.06 -2.64
CA THR A 30 -2.57 -11.54 -2.60
C THR A 30 -3.02 -11.18 -4.02
N HIS A 31 -4.24 -11.55 -4.38
CA HIS A 31 -4.93 -11.05 -5.58
C HIS A 31 -5.67 -9.74 -5.31
N LYS A 32 -5.44 -9.13 -4.14
CA LYS A 32 -6.05 -7.87 -3.75
C LYS A 32 -5.13 -6.72 -4.16
N PRO A 33 -5.67 -5.65 -4.75
CA PRO A 33 -4.90 -4.46 -5.05
C PRO A 33 -4.22 -3.88 -3.80
N ILE A 34 -3.04 -3.30 -4.01
CA ILE A 34 -2.22 -2.70 -2.95
C ILE A 34 -2.30 -1.18 -3.07
N LEU A 35 -2.61 -0.50 -1.97
CA LEU A 35 -2.59 0.96 -1.88
C LEU A 35 -1.29 1.44 -1.22
N ASN A 36 -0.58 2.33 -1.89
CA ASN A 36 0.51 3.12 -1.35
C ASN A 36 0.11 4.60 -1.44
N VAL A 37 -0.06 5.27 -0.30
CA VAL A 37 -0.38 6.70 -0.22
C VAL A 37 0.68 7.41 0.60
N VAL A 38 1.13 8.58 0.13
CA VAL A 38 2.01 9.43 0.93
C VAL A 38 1.29 9.93 2.17
N ALA A 39 1.98 9.94 3.32
CA ALA A 39 1.36 10.16 4.63
C ALA A 39 0.56 11.49 4.74
N ALA A 40 0.98 12.54 4.02
CA ALA A 40 0.30 13.82 4.02
C ALA A 40 -1.12 13.76 3.40
N LEU A 41 -1.38 12.80 2.51
CA LEU A 41 -2.65 12.68 1.79
C LEU A 41 -3.65 11.72 2.47
N ASP A 42 -3.17 10.77 3.28
CA ASP A 42 -4.00 9.80 4.01
C ASP A 42 -5.17 10.43 4.83
N PRO A 43 -4.96 11.51 5.62
CA PRO A 43 -6.06 12.09 6.39
C PRO A 43 -7.07 12.85 5.54
N VAL A 44 -6.77 13.18 4.27
CA VAL A 44 -7.63 14.01 3.41
C VAL A 44 -8.20 13.27 2.21
N LEU A 45 -7.78 12.02 1.96
CA LEU A 45 -8.34 11.17 0.91
C LEU A 45 -9.10 9.97 1.48
N ASP A 46 -10.13 9.54 0.77
CA ASP A 46 -10.74 8.22 0.91
C ASP A 46 -10.56 7.48 -0.42
N ILE A 47 -9.92 6.31 -0.38
CA ILE A 47 -9.51 5.56 -1.56
C ILE A 47 -9.98 4.12 -1.44
N GLN A 48 -10.72 3.67 -2.44
CA GLN A 48 -11.27 2.33 -2.50
C GLN A 48 -10.78 1.63 -3.76
N LEU A 49 -10.17 0.45 -3.58
CA LEU A 49 -9.62 -0.33 -4.68
C LEU A 49 -10.59 -1.42 -5.12
N ASN A 50 -10.74 -1.55 -6.44
CA ASN A 50 -11.42 -2.66 -7.10
C ASN A 50 -10.47 -3.31 -8.11
N SER A 51 -10.79 -4.49 -8.63
CA SER A 51 -9.91 -5.24 -9.54
C SER A 51 -9.54 -4.52 -10.84
N GLU A 52 -10.37 -3.57 -11.29
CA GLU A 52 -10.23 -2.89 -12.60
C GLU A 52 -10.49 -1.38 -12.52
N SER A 53 -10.59 -0.84 -11.31
CA SER A 53 -10.79 0.59 -11.08
C SER A 53 -10.38 0.94 -9.66
N PHE A 54 -10.17 2.22 -9.41
CA PHE A 54 -10.17 2.74 -8.04
C PHE A 54 -11.10 3.94 -7.95
N SER A 55 -11.61 4.17 -6.76
CA SER A 55 -12.35 5.36 -6.39
C SER A 55 -11.48 6.21 -5.49
N ILE A 56 -11.49 7.52 -5.71
CA ILE A 56 -10.78 8.51 -4.90
C ILE A 56 -11.74 9.64 -4.55
N LYS A 57 -11.80 9.98 -3.27
CA LYS A 57 -12.61 11.07 -2.75
C LYS A 57 -11.77 12.04 -1.95
N ASN A 58 -11.90 13.33 -2.26
CA ASN A 58 -11.39 14.41 -1.42
C ASN A 58 -12.30 14.55 -0.19
N LYS A 59 -11.78 14.37 1.02
CA LYS A 59 -12.52 14.52 2.28
C LYS A 59 -12.57 15.99 2.73
N SER A 60 -11.70 16.84 2.21
CA SER A 60 -11.62 18.26 2.56
C SER A 60 -12.63 19.10 1.77
N ASP A 61 -12.82 20.34 2.20
CA ASP A 61 -13.64 21.35 1.51
C ASP A 61 -12.86 22.13 0.44
N ASN A 62 -11.53 22.03 0.47
CA ASN A 62 -10.65 22.72 -0.47
C ASN A 62 -10.31 21.83 -1.67
N PRO A 63 -10.06 22.40 -2.86
CA PRO A 63 -9.51 21.63 -3.98
C PRO A 63 -8.17 20.98 -3.64
N LEU A 64 -7.96 19.78 -4.17
CA LEU A 64 -6.76 18.97 -3.95
C LEU A 64 -6.26 18.41 -5.28
N THR A 65 -4.98 18.61 -5.56
CA THR A 65 -4.30 18.01 -6.72
C THR A 65 -3.42 16.87 -6.24
N VAL A 66 -3.53 15.71 -6.89
CA VAL A 66 -2.74 14.50 -6.60
C VAL A 66 -2.18 13.91 -7.89
N SER A 67 -1.06 13.21 -7.79
CA SER A 67 -0.57 12.32 -8.84
C SER A 67 -0.90 10.88 -8.48
N TYR A 68 -1.11 10.05 -9.49
CA TYR A 68 -1.21 8.61 -9.30
C TYR A 68 -0.33 7.87 -10.31
N ALA A 69 0.15 6.69 -9.89
CA ALA A 69 0.81 5.72 -10.75
C ALA A 69 0.32 4.30 -10.43
N VAL A 70 0.17 3.45 -11.44
CA VAL A 70 -0.35 2.09 -11.32
C VAL A 70 0.59 1.10 -11.99
N THR A 71 1.08 0.14 -11.20
CA THR A 71 1.89 -0.99 -11.68
C THR A 71 1.07 -2.28 -11.61
N TRP A 72 1.03 -3.04 -12.70
CA TRP A 72 0.30 -4.32 -12.77
C TRP A 72 1.22 -5.52 -12.60
N TYR A 73 0.68 -6.60 -12.05
CA TYR A 73 1.38 -7.87 -11.80
C TYR A 73 0.58 -9.08 -12.29
N ASP A 74 1.29 -10.14 -12.68
CA ASP A 74 0.69 -11.45 -12.90
C ASP A 74 0.49 -12.25 -11.60
N LYS A 75 0.04 -13.49 -11.73
CA LYS A 75 -0.26 -14.39 -10.60
C LYS A 75 0.98 -14.75 -9.77
N GLN A 76 2.17 -14.56 -10.33
CA GLN A 76 3.46 -14.82 -9.69
C GLN A 76 4.07 -13.54 -9.10
N GLY A 77 3.41 -12.39 -9.28
CA GLY A 77 3.90 -11.09 -8.82
C GLY A 77 4.88 -10.43 -9.79
N VAL A 78 4.99 -10.90 -11.04
CA VAL A 78 5.87 -10.32 -12.05
C VAL A 78 5.21 -9.10 -12.69
N THR A 79 5.93 -7.98 -12.75
CA THR A 79 5.48 -6.74 -13.37
C THR A 79 5.08 -6.95 -14.82
N GLN A 80 3.89 -6.48 -15.19
CA GLN A 80 3.34 -6.53 -16.54
C GLN A 80 3.56 -5.18 -17.24
N LEU A 81 4.08 -5.23 -18.46
CA LEU A 81 4.40 -4.04 -19.24
C LEU A 81 3.27 -3.69 -20.21
N PHE A 82 3.05 -2.39 -20.43
CA PHE A 82 2.22 -1.87 -21.50
C PHE A 82 2.93 -1.99 -22.87
N ALA A 83 2.20 -1.81 -23.96
CA ALA A 83 2.69 -2.00 -25.34
C ALA A 83 3.96 -1.20 -25.69
N GLN A 84 4.24 -0.11 -24.97
CA GLN A 84 5.42 0.75 -25.14
C GLN A 84 6.53 0.46 -24.12
N GLN A 85 6.56 -0.73 -23.54
CA GLN A 85 7.48 -1.13 -22.45
C GLN A 85 7.38 -0.27 -21.19
N GLN A 86 6.30 0.52 -21.06
CA GLN A 86 6.00 1.28 -19.86
C GLN A 86 5.57 0.31 -18.75
N THR A 87 6.09 0.53 -17.55
CA THR A 87 5.73 -0.24 -16.36
C THR A 87 4.47 0.27 -15.68
N GLU A 88 4.05 1.50 -16.00
CA GLU A 88 3.05 2.23 -15.23
C GLU A 88 2.06 3.02 -16.08
N GLN A 89 0.80 3.03 -15.65
CA GLN A 89 -0.21 4.02 -16.05
C GLN A 89 -0.20 5.14 -15.00
N GLN A 90 0.02 6.39 -15.39
CA GLN A 90 0.14 7.52 -14.47
C GLN A 90 -0.59 8.77 -14.97
N ALA A 91 -1.14 9.57 -14.07
CA ALA A 91 -1.66 10.90 -14.39
C ALA A 91 -1.79 11.79 -13.15
N ILE A 92 -2.11 13.07 -13.37
CA ILE A 92 -2.48 14.04 -12.34
C ILE A 92 -4.01 14.16 -12.31
N ILE A 93 -4.58 14.22 -11.10
CA ILE A 93 -6.01 14.39 -10.87
C ILE A 93 -6.20 15.66 -10.03
N GLN A 94 -7.13 16.51 -10.46
CA GLN A 94 -7.66 17.60 -9.65
C GLN A 94 -9.02 17.17 -9.10
N LEU A 95 -9.19 17.30 -7.78
CA LEU A 95 -10.43 17.01 -7.08
C LEU A 95 -10.91 18.28 -6.39
N ASP A 96 -12.10 18.76 -6.75
CA ASP A 96 -12.79 19.78 -5.98
C ASP A 96 -13.09 19.30 -4.55
N GLY A 97 -13.46 20.24 -3.68
CA GLY A 97 -13.90 19.94 -2.32
C GLY A 97 -15.02 18.88 -2.31
N LYS A 98 -14.87 17.85 -1.47
CA LYS A 98 -15.81 16.71 -1.36
C LYS A 98 -16.00 15.88 -2.64
N GLN A 99 -15.30 16.18 -3.73
CA GLN A 99 -15.46 15.46 -4.99
C GLN A 99 -15.06 14.00 -4.83
N HIS A 100 -15.86 13.13 -5.45
CA HIS A 100 -15.59 11.71 -5.59
C HIS A 100 -15.47 11.37 -7.07
N LEU A 101 -14.38 10.69 -7.44
CA LEU A 101 -14.10 10.25 -8.79
C LEU A 101 -13.84 8.75 -8.79
N ARG A 102 -14.35 8.06 -9.81
CA ARG A 102 -14.00 6.67 -10.11
C ARG A 102 -13.17 6.64 -11.38
N LEU A 103 -11.99 6.02 -11.30
CA LEU A 103 -11.04 5.92 -12.39
C LEU A 103 -10.93 4.47 -12.85
N PRO A 104 -11.31 4.16 -14.11
CA PRO A 104 -11.07 2.84 -14.69
C PRO A 104 -9.57 2.64 -14.93
N LEU A 105 -9.11 1.39 -14.78
CA LEU A 105 -7.74 0.99 -15.03
C LEU A 105 -7.69 0.02 -16.20
N THR A 106 -6.73 0.22 -17.09
CA THR A 106 -6.52 -0.70 -18.22
C THR A 106 -5.45 -1.72 -17.86
N LYS A 107 -5.79 -3.00 -17.98
CA LYS A 107 -4.81 -4.09 -17.83
C LYS A 107 -3.82 -4.07 -19.01
N PRO A 108 -2.50 -4.07 -18.75
CA PRO A 108 -1.50 -4.12 -19.82
C PRO A 108 -1.55 -5.43 -20.61
N THR A 109 -1.83 -6.56 -19.94
CA THR A 109 -1.90 -7.88 -20.55
C THR A 109 -3.07 -8.70 -20.01
N ALA A 110 -3.43 -9.78 -20.70
CA ALA A 110 -4.42 -10.74 -20.20
C ALA A 110 -3.95 -11.50 -18.92
N GLN A 111 -2.65 -11.48 -18.61
CA GLN A 111 -2.08 -12.10 -17.42
C GLN A 111 -2.09 -11.17 -16.20
N SER A 112 -2.39 -9.88 -16.38
CA SER A 112 -2.51 -8.91 -15.28
C SER A 112 -3.69 -9.26 -14.36
N VAL A 113 -3.38 -9.71 -13.14
CA VAL A 113 -4.39 -10.13 -12.14
C VAL A 113 -4.41 -9.26 -10.89
N ASN A 114 -3.36 -8.48 -10.64
CA ASN A 114 -3.29 -7.58 -9.49
C ASN A 114 -2.56 -6.29 -9.86
N TYR A 115 -2.76 -5.22 -9.08
CA TYR A 115 -2.02 -3.97 -9.25
C TYR A 115 -1.67 -3.31 -7.92
N ARG A 116 -0.68 -2.42 -7.97
CA ARG A 116 -0.36 -1.48 -6.91
C ARG A 116 -0.67 -0.07 -7.39
N LEU A 117 -1.41 0.68 -6.58
CA LEU A 117 -1.72 2.08 -6.79
C LEU A 117 -0.84 2.92 -5.87
N PHE A 118 -0.09 3.86 -6.45
CA PHE A 118 0.64 4.90 -5.75
C PHE A 118 -0.13 6.21 -5.85
N ILE A 119 -0.26 6.91 -4.72
CA ILE A 119 -0.88 8.23 -4.61
C ILE A 119 0.11 9.16 -3.94
N ASP A 120 0.48 10.21 -4.65
CA ASP A 120 1.50 11.16 -4.21
C ASP A 120 1.07 12.60 -4.49
N THR A 121 1.83 13.55 -3.95
CA THR A 121 1.74 14.94 -4.39
C THR A 121 2.30 15.07 -5.81
N PRO A 122 1.74 15.95 -6.65
CA PRO A 122 2.34 16.25 -7.96
C PRO A 122 3.78 16.75 -7.78
N GLN A 123 4.68 16.28 -8.64
CA GLN A 123 6.08 16.76 -8.73
C GLN A 123 6.16 18.06 -9.54
#